data_AF-A0A7C2QKL6-F1
#
_entry.id   AF-A0A7C2QKL6-F1
#
_cell.length_a   1.000
_cell.length_b   1.000
_cell.length_c   1.000
_cell.angle_alpha   90.00
_cell.angle_beta   90.00
_cell.angle_gamma   90.00
#
_symmetry.space_group_name_H-M   'P 1'
#
loop_
_entity.id
_entity.type
_entity.pdbx_description
1 polymer ?
#
loop_
_entity_poly.entity_id
_entity_poly.type
_entity_poly.pdbx_seq_one_letter_code
_entity_poly.pdbx_strand_id
1 'polypeptide(L)'
;MGPVELTYQRCRPCGRGRAPAQEKIGMRESDSTPGMEEVGTLMATTVPHDPAVGLLEQMLGIEISDKASKSMTERRGQKVLEQMIEQAQELKDYQERWGVRPPMEVASPAEKVIEVASLEMDGVIVPTRQEVETEIPPSGRGGRGRRYHREGREVKNAVFYTAEACAQESENRACLLEKTTVSRLGEGLPFALLVWTQILKLGFDRAKLLVVGSRGSEWIRWVCTWLSRLVRLILDLYHVKKRIWEVAAAACGKRPH
;
A
#
# COMPACT_ATOMS: atom_id res chain seq x y z
N MET A 1 -27.64 6.14 24.23
CA MET A 1 -28.35 5.80 22.97
C MET A 1 -29.08 4.49 23.21
N GLY A 2 -30.41 4.45 23.02
CA GLY A 2 -31.19 3.23 23.19
C GLY A 2 -30.98 2.25 22.02
N PRO A 3 -31.34 0.97 22.18
CA PRO A 3 -31.22 -0.03 21.12
C PRO A 3 -32.09 0.37 19.92
N VAL A 4 -31.49 0.41 18.74
CA VAL A 4 -32.19 0.65 17.47
C VAL A 4 -32.77 -0.68 17.00
N GLU A 5 -34.10 -0.78 16.91
CA GLU A 5 -34.75 -1.96 16.32
C GLU A 5 -34.57 -1.96 14.81
N LEU A 6 -33.76 -2.90 14.31
CA LEU A 6 -33.51 -3.08 12.88
C LEU A 6 -34.59 -3.99 12.28
N THR A 7 -35.49 -3.41 11.47
CA THR A 7 -36.57 -4.17 10.82
C THR A 7 -36.05 -4.89 9.57
N TYR A 8 -36.01 -6.22 9.61
CA TYR A 8 -35.72 -7.06 8.44
C TYR A 8 -37.03 -7.40 7.71
N GLN A 9 -37.13 -7.01 6.45
CA GLN A 9 -38.30 -7.27 5.59
C GLN A 9 -37.96 -8.36 4.59
N ARG A 10 -38.84 -9.36 4.44
CA ARG A 10 -38.68 -10.41 3.43
C ARG A 10 -39.67 -10.20 2.29
N CYS A 11 -39.15 -10.08 1.07
CA CYS A 11 -39.97 -10.00 -0.13
C CYS A 11 -40.68 -11.36 -0.34
N ARG A 12 -42.01 -11.40 -0.25
CA ARG A 12 -42.80 -12.64 -0.42
C ARG A 12 -42.61 -13.29 -1.80
N PRO A 13 -42.60 -12.56 -2.93
CA PRO A 13 -42.44 -13.15 -4.27
C PRO A 13 -41.06 -13.78 -4.54
N CYS A 14 -39.96 -13.14 -4.13
CA CYS A 14 -38.60 -13.59 -4.49
C CYS A 14 -37.79 -14.15 -3.32
N GLY A 15 -38.36 -14.16 -2.10
CA GLY A 15 -37.74 -14.68 -0.89
C GLY A 15 -36.56 -13.86 -0.34
N ARG A 16 -36.10 -12.82 -1.07
CA ARG A 16 -34.97 -11.97 -0.67
C ARG A 16 -35.34 -11.11 0.53
N GLY A 17 -34.45 -11.05 1.51
CA GLY A 17 -34.56 -10.12 2.61
C GLY A 17 -33.95 -8.76 2.27
N ARG A 18 -34.47 -7.72 2.92
CA ARG A 18 -33.96 -6.35 2.90
C ARG A 18 -34.00 -5.82 4.32
N ALA A 19 -33.03 -4.99 4.64
CA ALA A 19 -33.02 -4.24 5.89
C ALA A 19 -32.92 -2.74 5.57
N PRO A 20 -34.04 -2.09 5.24
CA PRO A 20 -34.03 -0.71 4.73
C PRO A 20 -33.33 0.28 5.68
N ALA A 21 -33.43 0.06 7.00
CA ALA A 21 -32.71 0.86 7.99
C ALA A 21 -31.18 0.70 7.86
N GLN A 22 -30.68 -0.54 7.74
CA GLN A 22 -29.26 -0.85 7.50
C GLN A 22 -28.79 -0.29 6.14
N GLU A 23 -29.62 -0.40 5.10
CA GLU A 23 -29.34 0.18 3.78
C GLU A 23 -29.17 1.70 3.87
N LYS A 24 -30.01 2.41 4.63
CA LYS A 24 -29.95 3.86 4.83
C LYS A 24 -28.70 4.33 5.57
N ILE A 25 -28.18 3.53 6.50
CA ILE A 25 -26.96 3.85 7.25
C ILE A 25 -25.68 3.26 6.61
N GLY A 26 -25.78 2.77 5.37
CA GLY A 26 -24.63 2.34 4.58
C GLY A 26 -24.14 0.92 4.86
N MET A 27 -24.89 0.09 5.61
CA MET A 27 -24.53 -1.29 5.97
C MET A 27 -24.97 -2.31 4.90
N ARG A 28 -24.83 -1.98 3.60
CA ARG A 28 -25.25 -2.89 2.50
C ARG A 28 -24.22 -3.98 2.21
N GLU A 29 -22.93 -3.63 2.37
CA GLU A 29 -21.80 -4.47 1.99
C GLU A 29 -21.14 -5.17 3.20
N SER A 30 -21.54 -4.80 4.42
CA SER A 30 -20.98 -5.35 5.65
C SER A 30 -21.92 -5.17 6.84
N ASP A 31 -21.64 -5.94 7.90
CA ASP A 31 -22.32 -5.85 9.20
C ASP A 31 -21.79 -4.68 10.06
N SER A 32 -21.18 -3.65 9.44
CA SER A 32 -20.59 -2.52 10.15
C SER A 32 -20.92 -1.21 9.45
N THR A 33 -21.12 -0.16 10.25
CA THR A 33 -21.36 1.18 9.69
C THR A 33 -20.09 1.70 9.00
N PRO A 34 -20.20 2.60 8.01
CA PRO A 34 -19.04 3.17 7.33
C PRO A 34 -18.01 3.81 8.28
N GLY A 35 -18.48 4.47 9.35
CA GLY A 35 -17.63 5.05 10.38
C GLY A 35 -16.91 3.98 11.23
N MET A 36 -17.58 2.87 11.54
CA MET A 36 -16.92 1.75 12.22
C MET A 36 -15.88 1.08 11.33
N GLU A 37 -16.18 0.89 10.04
CA GLU A 37 -15.17 0.39 9.10
C GLU A 37 -13.97 1.33 8.97
N GLU A 38 -14.19 2.65 9.04
CA GLU A 38 -13.12 3.65 9.02
C GLU A 38 -12.19 3.53 10.22
N VAL A 39 -12.75 3.62 11.42
CA VAL A 39 -11.97 3.58 12.66
C VAL A 39 -11.31 2.21 12.84
N GLY A 40 -12.04 1.13 12.56
CA GLY A 40 -11.51 -0.22 12.64
C GLY A 40 -10.35 -0.45 11.67
N THR A 41 -10.45 0.05 10.44
CA THR A 41 -9.34 -0.03 9.46
C THR A 41 -8.16 0.81 9.90
N LEU A 42 -8.38 2.04 10.39
CA LEU A 42 -7.29 2.91 10.85
C LEU A 42 -6.49 2.29 12.01
N MET A 43 -7.18 1.66 12.97
CA MET A 43 -6.50 0.96 14.06
C MET A 43 -5.72 -0.25 13.52
N ALA A 44 -6.34 -1.06 12.66
CA ALA A 44 -5.74 -2.27 12.09
C ALA A 44 -4.58 -2.02 11.09
N THR A 45 -4.44 -0.80 10.55
CA THR A 45 -3.28 -0.40 9.75
C THR A 45 -2.15 0.21 10.59
N THR A 46 -2.44 0.58 11.85
CA THR A 46 -1.47 1.19 12.76
C THR A 46 -0.82 0.15 13.69
N VAL A 47 -1.60 -0.84 14.12
CA VAL A 47 -1.14 -1.95 14.98
C VAL A 47 -1.63 -3.29 14.41
N PRO A 48 -1.03 -4.44 14.81
CA PRO A 48 -1.56 -5.74 14.41
C PRO A 48 -3.04 -5.91 14.76
N HIS A 49 -3.74 -6.80 14.05
CA HIS A 49 -5.19 -6.97 14.18
C HIS A 49 -5.66 -7.22 15.62
N ASP A 50 -5.02 -8.13 16.36
CA ASP A 50 -5.48 -8.50 17.70
C ASP A 50 -5.39 -7.29 18.68
N PRO A 51 -4.27 -6.53 18.74
CA PRO A 51 -4.25 -5.23 19.43
C PRO A 51 -5.29 -4.22 18.93
N ALA A 52 -5.55 -4.15 17.62
CA ALA A 52 -6.55 -3.23 17.08
C ALA A 52 -7.96 -3.54 17.58
N VAL A 53 -8.32 -4.83 17.66
CA VAL A 53 -9.59 -5.28 18.25
C VAL A 53 -9.69 -4.86 19.72
N GLY A 54 -8.63 -5.10 20.50
CA GLY A 54 -8.60 -4.69 21.92
C GLY A 54 -8.70 -3.17 22.11
N LEU A 55 -8.10 -2.37 21.23
CA LEU A 55 -8.20 -0.91 21.28
C LEU A 55 -9.62 -0.42 20.95
N LEU A 56 -10.31 -1.06 20.01
CA LEU A 56 -11.71 -0.71 19.69
C LEU A 56 -12.63 -0.97 20.89
N GLU A 57 -12.43 -2.08 21.60
CA GLU A 57 -13.16 -2.38 22.82
C GLU A 57 -12.86 -1.35 23.92
N GLN A 58 -11.57 -1.07 24.17
CA GLN A 58 -11.16 -0.16 25.24
C GLN A 58 -11.54 1.30 25.00
N MET A 59 -11.44 1.78 23.75
CA MET A 59 -11.68 3.19 23.43
C MET A 59 -13.14 3.49 23.10
N LEU A 60 -13.86 2.54 22.51
CA LEU A 60 -15.22 2.76 21.99
C LEU A 60 -16.28 1.86 22.65
N GLY A 61 -15.88 0.87 23.47
CA GLY A 61 -16.79 -0.12 24.04
C GLY A 61 -17.39 -1.05 23.00
N ILE A 62 -16.73 -1.24 21.85
CA ILE A 62 -17.23 -2.05 20.73
C ILE A 62 -16.38 -3.30 20.59
N GLU A 63 -17.00 -4.45 20.83
CA GLU A 63 -16.41 -5.76 20.56
C GLU A 63 -16.57 -6.13 19.10
N ILE A 64 -15.47 -6.51 18.44
CA ILE A 64 -15.48 -7.10 17.10
C ILE A 64 -14.60 -8.35 17.07
N SER A 65 -14.80 -9.21 16.08
CA SER A 65 -13.90 -10.36 15.87
C SER A 65 -12.64 -9.97 15.07
N ASP A 66 -11.55 -10.74 15.22
CA ASP A 66 -10.36 -10.60 14.37
C ASP A 66 -10.70 -10.70 12.88
N LYS A 67 -11.68 -11.55 12.54
CA LYS A 67 -12.16 -11.71 11.17
C LYS A 67 -12.83 -10.43 10.67
N ALA A 68 -13.61 -9.75 11.50
CA ALA A 68 -14.22 -8.47 11.14
C ALA A 68 -13.14 -7.41 10.87
N SER A 69 -12.13 -7.28 11.76
CA SER A 69 -10.99 -6.36 11.56
C SER A 69 -10.25 -6.62 10.25
N LYS A 70 -9.94 -7.89 9.94
CA LYS A 70 -9.32 -8.31 8.68
C LYS A 70 -10.19 -7.97 7.48
N SER A 71 -11.47 -8.35 7.50
CA SER A 71 -12.38 -8.09 6.39
C SER A 71 -12.62 -6.61 6.12
N MET A 72 -12.67 -5.76 7.16
CA MET A 72 -12.75 -4.30 6.99
C MET A 72 -11.50 -3.77 6.26
N THR A 73 -10.32 -4.17 6.72
CA THR A 73 -9.04 -3.74 6.17
C THR A 73 -8.85 -4.22 4.72
N GLU A 74 -9.17 -5.49 4.44
CA GLU A 74 -9.12 -6.08 3.10
C GLU A 74 -10.08 -5.37 2.14
N ARG A 75 -11.32 -5.12 2.55
CA ARG A 75 -12.33 -4.45 1.71
C ARG A 75 -11.91 -3.03 1.35
N ARG A 76 -11.45 -2.25 2.34
CA ARG A 76 -10.95 -0.89 2.10
C ARG A 76 -9.66 -0.89 1.29
N GLY A 77 -8.72 -1.78 1.61
CA GLY A 77 -7.47 -1.93 0.85
C GLY A 77 -7.71 -2.28 -0.61
N GLN A 78 -8.67 -3.17 -0.88
CA GLN A 78 -9.08 -3.54 -2.23
C GLN A 78 -9.66 -2.36 -2.99
N LYS A 79 -10.56 -1.58 -2.37
CA LYS A 79 -11.12 -0.36 -2.99
C LYS A 79 -10.04 0.67 -3.31
N VAL A 80 -9.08 0.88 -2.39
CA VAL A 80 -7.93 1.78 -2.63
C VAL A 80 -7.08 1.27 -3.80
N LEU A 81 -6.78 -0.03 -3.84
CA LEU A 81 -6.02 -0.64 -4.92
C LEU A 81 -6.73 -0.51 -6.27
N GLU A 82 -8.04 -0.76 -6.31
CA GLU A 82 -8.87 -0.59 -7.51
C GLU A 82 -8.83 0.84 -8.02
N GLN A 83 -9.02 1.83 -7.15
CA GLN A 83 -8.92 3.25 -7.50
C GLN A 83 -7.53 3.62 -8.02
N MET A 84 -6.47 3.12 -7.38
CA MET A 84 -5.09 3.34 -7.82
C MET A 84 -4.82 2.72 -9.20
N ILE A 85 -5.35 1.51 -9.45
CA ILE A 85 -5.24 0.83 -10.74
C ILE A 85 -6.02 1.60 -11.80
N GLU A 86 -7.26 1.99 -11.52
CA GLU A 86 -8.12 2.77 -12.41
C GLU A 86 -7.42 4.07 -12.84
N GLN A 87 -6.85 4.81 -11.89
CA GLN A 87 -6.08 6.02 -12.18
C GLN A 87 -4.81 5.75 -13.00
N ALA A 88 -4.24 4.54 -12.91
CA ALA A 88 -3.12 4.13 -13.73
C ALA A 88 -3.53 3.52 -15.08
N GLN A 89 -4.83 3.30 -15.35
CA GLN A 89 -5.30 2.78 -16.64
C GLN A 89 -5.07 3.76 -17.79
N GLU A 90 -5.02 5.06 -17.52
CA GLU A 90 -4.66 6.08 -18.52
C GLU A 90 -3.24 5.86 -19.07
N LEU A 91 -2.39 5.16 -18.32
CA LEU A 91 -1.03 4.80 -18.69
C LEU A 91 -0.92 3.36 -19.21
N LYS A 92 -2.05 2.66 -19.45
CA LYS A 92 -2.06 1.24 -19.84
C LYS A 92 -1.26 0.96 -21.11
N ASP A 93 -1.20 1.91 -22.05
CA ASP A 93 -0.47 1.72 -23.31
C ASP A 93 1.06 1.59 -23.09
N TYR A 94 1.52 1.96 -21.90
CA TYR A 94 2.90 1.85 -21.43
C TYR A 94 3.12 0.64 -20.51
N GLN A 95 2.07 -0.12 -20.15
CA GLN A 95 2.14 -1.32 -19.31
C GLN A 95 3.00 -2.44 -19.90
N GLU A 96 3.13 -2.51 -21.22
CA GLU A 96 3.87 -3.59 -21.89
C GLU A 96 5.16 -3.10 -22.56
N ARG A 97 5.37 -1.78 -22.58
CA ARG A 97 6.45 -1.16 -23.34
C ARG A 97 7.58 -0.71 -22.43
N TRP A 98 8.45 -1.67 -22.13
CA TRP A 98 9.68 -1.41 -21.38
C TRP A 98 10.50 -0.28 -22.01
N GLY A 99 10.74 0.79 -21.25
CA GLY A 99 11.56 1.94 -21.69
C GLY A 99 10.82 3.02 -22.47
N VAL A 100 9.52 2.87 -22.75
CA VAL A 100 8.72 3.94 -23.35
C VAL A 100 8.13 4.81 -22.23
N ARG A 101 8.47 6.10 -22.26
CA ARG A 101 8.00 7.07 -21.27
C ARG A 101 6.53 7.44 -21.54
N PRO A 102 5.65 7.41 -20.53
CA PRO A 102 4.33 8.01 -20.66
C PRO A 102 4.46 9.54 -20.86
N PRO A 103 3.56 10.17 -21.64
CA PRO A 103 3.61 11.60 -21.86
C PRO A 103 3.47 12.32 -20.52
N MET A 104 4.32 13.33 -20.31
CA MET A 104 4.00 14.37 -19.33
C MET A 104 2.96 15.26 -20.00
N GLU A 105 1.79 15.41 -19.40
CA GLU A 105 0.90 16.49 -19.84
C GLU A 105 1.63 17.82 -19.64
N VAL A 106 1.69 18.63 -20.69
CA VAL A 106 2.10 20.03 -20.57
C VAL A 106 0.91 20.76 -19.93
N ALA A 107 0.78 20.62 -18.61
CA ALA A 107 -0.24 21.32 -17.86
C ALA A 107 0.05 22.83 -17.86
N SER A 108 -1.01 23.63 -17.72
CA SER A 108 -0.97 25.06 -17.47
C SER A 108 0.05 25.41 -16.37
N PRO A 109 0.63 26.63 -16.37
CA PRO A 109 1.69 27.02 -15.43
C PRO A 109 1.31 26.63 -13.99
N ALA A 110 2.19 25.87 -13.34
CA ALA A 110 1.98 25.49 -11.95
C ALA A 110 1.90 26.75 -11.08
N GLU A 111 0.90 26.83 -10.20
CA GLU A 111 0.71 27.97 -9.31
C GLU A 111 1.88 28.15 -8.34
N LYS A 112 2.57 27.04 -8.00
CA LYS A 112 3.79 27.02 -7.19
C LYS A 112 4.88 26.20 -7.88
N VAL A 113 6.08 26.77 -7.97
CA VAL A 113 7.27 26.09 -8.47
C VAL A 113 7.84 25.21 -7.35
N ILE A 114 8.04 23.91 -7.63
CA ILE A 114 8.68 22.98 -6.70
C ILE A 114 10.19 23.00 -6.98
N GLU A 115 11.01 23.51 -6.05
CA GLU A 115 12.46 23.55 -6.23
C GLU A 115 13.06 22.13 -6.17
N VAL A 116 12.70 21.36 -5.14
CA VAL A 116 13.19 19.99 -4.93
C VAL A 116 12.04 19.09 -4.49
N ALA A 117 11.78 18.07 -5.31
CA ALA A 117 10.93 16.95 -4.98
C ALA A 117 11.78 15.73 -4.62
N SER A 118 11.34 14.94 -3.64
CA SER A 118 12.03 13.71 -3.21
C SER A 118 11.15 12.50 -3.39
N LEU A 119 11.73 11.44 -3.94
CA LEU A 119 11.14 10.11 -4.11
C LEU A 119 12.07 9.07 -3.50
N GLU A 120 11.63 8.42 -2.43
CA GLU A 120 12.34 7.28 -1.87
C GLU A 120 11.69 5.98 -2.33
N MET A 121 12.49 5.05 -2.85
CA MET A 121 12.00 3.74 -3.30
C MET A 121 12.79 2.59 -2.68
N ASP A 122 12.04 1.63 -2.13
CA ASP A 122 12.60 0.41 -1.57
C ASP A 122 11.68 -0.80 -1.79
N GLY A 123 12.24 -2.00 -1.67
CA GLY A 123 11.54 -3.27 -1.74
C GLY A 123 11.82 -4.11 -0.49
N VAL A 124 10.76 -4.53 0.20
CA VAL A 124 10.84 -5.38 1.39
C VAL A 124 10.26 -6.75 1.08
N ILE A 125 11.01 -7.81 1.36
CA ILE A 125 10.50 -9.18 1.26
C ILE A 125 9.64 -9.49 2.48
N VAL A 126 8.38 -9.79 2.26
CA VAL A 126 7.44 -10.23 3.30
C VAL A 126 7.12 -11.72 3.13
N PRO A 127 7.02 -12.48 4.23
CA PRO A 127 6.61 -13.88 4.16
C PRO A 127 5.12 -13.96 3.86
N THR A 128 4.77 -14.52 2.70
CA THR A 128 3.40 -14.81 2.31
C THR A 128 3.14 -16.32 2.31
N ARG A 129 1.86 -16.68 2.19
CA ARG A 129 1.42 -18.07 2.14
C ARG A 129 0.50 -18.25 0.95
N GLN A 130 0.72 -19.30 0.18
CA GLN A 130 -0.15 -19.71 -0.91
C GLN A 130 -0.82 -21.03 -0.53
N GLU A 131 -2.14 -21.08 -0.62
CA GLU A 131 -2.89 -22.33 -0.37
C GLU A 131 -2.56 -23.34 -1.48
N VAL A 132 -2.30 -24.59 -1.09
CA VAL A 132 -1.96 -25.67 -2.01
C VAL A 132 -3.17 -26.57 -2.17
N GLU A 133 -3.62 -26.77 -3.41
CA GLU A 133 -4.67 -27.74 -3.70
C GLU A 133 -4.17 -29.16 -3.43
N THR A 134 -4.97 -29.95 -2.71
CA THR A 134 -4.68 -31.36 -2.46
C THR A 134 -5.65 -32.23 -3.24
N GLU A 135 -5.12 -33.14 -4.06
CA GLU A 135 -5.90 -34.03 -4.94
C GLU A 135 -6.66 -35.15 -4.20
N ILE A 136 -6.44 -35.36 -2.90
CA ILE A 136 -7.04 -36.47 -2.15
C ILE A 136 -8.38 -36.04 -1.51
N PRO A 137 -9.53 -36.66 -1.89
CA PRO A 137 -10.81 -36.41 -1.24
C PRO A 137 -10.84 -37.00 0.18
N PRO A 138 -11.57 -36.39 1.14
CA PRO A 138 -11.46 -36.75 2.54
C PRO A 138 -12.18 -38.07 2.86
N SER A 139 -11.47 -38.98 3.54
CA SER A 139 -12.05 -40.08 4.31
C SER A 139 -12.03 -39.71 5.80
N GLY A 140 -13.06 -39.00 6.30
CA GLY A 140 -13.23 -38.82 7.76
C GLY A 140 -13.96 -37.56 8.22
N ARG A 141 -14.48 -37.63 9.46
CA ARG A 141 -15.11 -36.52 10.20
C ARG A 141 -14.03 -35.62 10.82
N GLY A 142 -13.53 -34.69 10.01
CA GLY A 142 -12.60 -33.64 10.42
C GLY A 142 -12.29 -32.82 9.18
N GLY A 143 -12.88 -31.63 9.04
CA GLY A 143 -12.72 -30.78 7.85
C GLY A 143 -11.25 -30.50 7.53
N ARG A 144 -10.96 -30.18 6.25
CA ARG A 144 -9.60 -29.98 5.72
C ARG A 144 -8.76 -29.07 6.64
N GLY A 145 -7.62 -29.56 7.12
CA GLY A 145 -6.50 -28.69 7.44
C GLY A 145 -5.97 -28.13 6.12
N ARG A 146 -6.22 -26.84 5.85
CA ARG A 146 -5.68 -26.18 4.66
C ARG A 146 -4.15 -26.21 4.70
N ARG A 147 -3.51 -26.64 3.61
CA ARG A 147 -2.04 -26.64 3.48
C ARG A 147 -1.59 -25.39 2.76
N TYR A 148 -0.44 -24.86 3.20
CA TYR A 148 0.12 -23.63 2.68
C TYR A 148 1.60 -23.81 2.34
N HIS A 149 2.01 -23.35 1.16
CA HIS A 149 3.41 -23.12 0.83
C HIS A 149 3.81 -21.73 1.33
N ARG A 150 4.96 -21.62 2.01
CA ARG A 150 5.52 -20.32 2.40
C ARG A 150 6.41 -19.80 1.30
N GLU A 151 6.21 -18.57 0.90
CA GLU A 151 7.03 -17.91 -0.12
C GLU A 151 7.37 -16.49 0.33
N GLY A 152 8.52 -15.97 -0.10
CA GLY A 152 8.87 -14.57 0.09
C GLY A 152 8.40 -13.77 -1.11
N ARG A 153 7.56 -12.76 -0.89
CA ARG A 153 7.13 -11.83 -1.95
C ARG A 153 7.58 -10.42 -1.62
N GLU A 154 7.99 -9.69 -2.64
CA GLU A 154 8.45 -8.32 -2.47
C GLU A 154 7.27 -7.34 -2.48
N VAL A 155 7.16 -6.56 -1.41
CA VAL A 155 6.37 -5.32 -1.37
C VAL A 155 7.27 -4.19 -1.82
N LYS A 156 6.86 -3.49 -2.88
CA LYS A 156 7.54 -2.30 -3.39
C LYS A 156 6.88 -1.07 -2.78
N ASN A 157 7.70 -0.16 -2.29
CA ASN A 157 7.27 1.05 -1.62
C ASN A 157 7.90 2.27 -2.29
N ALA A 158 7.10 3.32 -2.43
CA ALA A 158 7.54 4.65 -2.84
C ALA A 158 7.01 5.67 -1.83
N VAL A 159 7.86 6.60 -1.40
CA VAL A 159 7.50 7.73 -0.55
C VAL A 159 7.83 9.01 -1.28
N PHE A 160 6.84 9.89 -1.40
CA PHE A 160 6.92 11.18 -2.07
C PHE A 160 6.80 12.29 -1.04
N TYR A 161 7.72 13.26 -1.07
CA TYR A 161 7.68 14.42 -0.18
C TYR A 161 8.49 15.58 -0.76
N THR A 162 8.25 16.78 -0.23
CA THR A 162 9.11 17.95 -0.45
C THR A 162 9.86 18.26 0.85
N ALA A 163 11.06 18.82 0.75
CA ALA A 163 11.82 19.23 1.94
C ALA A 163 11.21 20.45 2.65
N GLU A 164 10.26 21.14 2.01
CA GLU A 164 9.57 22.31 2.57
C GLU A 164 8.56 21.94 3.65
N ALA A 165 7.91 20.78 3.52
CA ALA A 165 6.92 20.29 4.49
C ALA A 165 7.59 19.49 5.61
N CYS A 166 8.52 20.12 6.33
CA CYS A 166 9.21 19.51 7.46
C CYS A 166 9.14 20.38 8.72
N ALA A 167 9.14 19.74 9.88
CA ALA A 167 9.34 20.40 11.17
C ALA A 167 10.62 19.90 11.82
N GLN A 168 11.28 20.77 12.57
CA GLN A 168 12.42 20.38 13.39
C GLN A 168 11.92 19.66 14.66
N GLU A 169 12.34 18.41 14.84
CA GLU A 169 12.03 17.62 16.04
C GLU A 169 13.13 17.77 17.09
N SER A 170 14.38 17.91 16.66
CA SER A 170 15.55 18.21 17.50
C SER A 170 16.67 18.86 16.69
N GLU A 171 17.78 19.24 17.33
CA GLU A 171 18.93 19.89 16.67
C GLU A 171 19.43 19.15 15.41
N ASN A 172 19.41 17.81 15.42
CA ASN A 172 19.91 16.97 14.33
C ASN A 172 18.82 16.12 13.65
N ARG A 173 17.53 16.41 13.92
CA ARG A 173 16.42 15.61 13.38
C ARG A 173 15.26 16.48 12.95
N ALA A 174 14.89 16.33 11.69
CA ALA A 174 13.64 16.87 11.16
C ALA A 174 12.65 15.73 10.92
N CYS A 175 11.35 16.04 11.02
CA CYS A 175 10.27 15.15 10.66
C CYS A 175 9.54 15.71 9.43
N LEU A 176 9.17 14.82 8.52
CA LEU A 176 8.31 15.17 7.39
C LEU A 176 6.87 15.31 7.90
N LEU A 177 6.27 16.46 7.67
CA LEU A 177 4.88 16.76 8.01
C LEU A 177 3.94 16.20 6.96
N GLU A 178 4.34 16.27 5.69
CA GLU A 178 3.55 15.79 4.56
C GLU A 178 4.35 14.80 3.73
N LYS A 179 3.75 13.62 3.52
CA LYS A 179 4.29 12.60 2.62
C LYS A 179 3.15 11.81 2.02
N THR A 180 3.34 11.37 0.78
CA THR A 180 2.44 10.42 0.12
C THR A 180 3.17 9.09 -0.05
N THR A 181 2.48 7.99 0.21
CA THR A 181 3.05 6.65 0.08
C THR A 181 2.30 5.82 -0.95
N VAL A 182 3.03 5.11 -1.79
CA VAL A 182 2.50 4.12 -2.73
C VAL A 182 3.17 2.79 -2.41
N SER A 183 2.36 1.76 -2.14
CA SER A 183 2.84 0.42 -1.83
C SER A 183 2.13 -0.60 -2.69
N ARG A 184 2.88 -1.56 -3.25
CA ARG A 184 2.30 -2.66 -4.03
C ARG A 184 3.07 -3.95 -3.82
N LEU A 185 2.35 -5.02 -3.50
CA LEU A 185 2.88 -6.38 -3.49
C LEU A 185 3.00 -6.91 -4.92
N GLY A 186 4.18 -7.40 -5.30
CA GLY A 186 4.39 -8.09 -6.57
C GLY A 186 5.33 -7.36 -7.54
N GLU A 187 4.92 -7.29 -8.81
CA GLU A 187 5.80 -6.93 -9.92
C GLU A 187 6.17 -5.43 -9.99
N GLY A 188 7.32 -5.14 -10.60
CA GLY A 188 7.87 -3.78 -10.67
C GLY A 188 7.15 -2.87 -11.65
N LEU A 189 6.68 -3.39 -12.78
CA LEU A 189 6.05 -2.60 -13.85
C LEU A 189 4.66 -2.06 -13.45
N PRO A 190 3.74 -2.85 -12.87
CA PRO A 190 2.50 -2.31 -12.31
C PRO A 190 2.73 -1.31 -11.18
N PHE A 191 3.81 -1.47 -10.39
CA PHE A 191 4.20 -0.50 -9.37
C PHE A 191 4.73 0.81 -9.98
N ALA A 192 5.53 0.72 -11.04
CA ALA A 192 6.08 1.88 -11.75
C ALA A 192 5.00 2.83 -12.28
N LEU A 193 3.90 2.28 -12.76
CA LEU A 193 2.77 3.08 -13.24
C LEU A 193 2.05 3.80 -12.11
N LEU A 194 1.89 3.16 -10.95
CA LEU A 194 1.36 3.82 -9.76
C LEU A 194 2.27 4.97 -9.32
N VAL A 195 3.60 4.76 -9.36
CA VAL A 195 4.59 5.81 -9.09
C VAL A 195 4.45 6.95 -10.09
N TRP A 196 4.32 6.64 -11.39
CA TRP A 196 4.14 7.65 -12.43
C TRP A 196 2.87 8.48 -12.23
N THR A 197 1.72 7.82 -12.04
CA THR A 197 0.45 8.48 -11.73
C THR A 197 0.59 9.40 -10.52
N GLN A 198 1.27 8.95 -9.46
CA GLN A 198 1.46 9.76 -8.25
C GLN A 198 2.36 10.97 -8.49
N ILE A 199 3.38 10.86 -9.33
CA ILE A 199 4.27 11.97 -9.72
C ILE A 199 3.49 13.06 -10.43
N LEU A 200 2.62 12.69 -11.38
CA LEU A 200 1.76 13.63 -12.09
C LEU A 200 0.78 14.33 -11.13
N LYS A 201 0.16 13.56 -10.22
CA LYS A 201 -0.79 14.11 -9.23
C LYS A 201 -0.15 15.11 -8.27
N LEU A 202 1.11 14.89 -7.90
CA LEU A 202 1.86 15.79 -7.02
C LEU A 202 2.55 16.94 -7.78
N GLY A 203 2.51 16.93 -9.12
CA GLY A 203 3.24 17.89 -9.95
C GLY A 203 4.76 17.73 -9.86
N PHE A 204 5.27 16.60 -9.39
CA PHE A 204 6.71 16.32 -9.22
C PHE A 204 7.43 16.22 -10.57
N ASP A 205 6.68 15.95 -11.64
CA ASP A 205 7.14 16.03 -13.01
C ASP A 205 7.60 17.45 -13.41
N ARG A 206 7.10 18.48 -12.70
CA ARG A 206 7.44 19.91 -12.90
C ARG A 206 8.48 20.44 -11.92
N ALA A 207 8.98 19.61 -10.99
CA ALA A 207 9.99 20.04 -10.04
C ALA A 207 11.30 20.38 -10.76
N LYS A 208 12.00 21.43 -10.30
CA LYS A 208 13.33 21.77 -10.84
C LYS A 208 14.36 20.68 -10.55
N LEU A 209 14.18 19.90 -9.49
CA LEU A 209 15.04 18.75 -9.20
C LEU A 209 14.19 17.64 -8.59
N LEU A 210 14.31 16.43 -9.14
CA LEU A 210 13.75 15.22 -8.53
C LEU A 210 14.88 14.38 -7.96
N VAL A 211 14.99 14.32 -6.64
CA VAL A 211 15.96 13.47 -5.96
C VAL A 211 15.32 12.11 -5.72
N VAL A 212 15.98 11.05 -6.19
CA VAL A 212 15.52 9.68 -5.95
C VAL A 212 16.48 8.99 -4.98
N GLY A 213 16.02 8.66 -3.78
CA GLY A 213 16.77 7.88 -2.80
C GLY A 213 16.43 6.40 -2.90
N SER A 214 17.42 5.52 -3.04
CA SER A 214 17.14 4.09 -3.18
C SER A 214 18.35 3.17 -2.97
N ARG A 215 18.09 1.89 -2.66
CA ARG A 215 19.05 0.79 -2.74
C ARG A 215 19.59 0.50 -4.16
N GLY A 216 18.95 1.07 -5.19
CA GLY A 216 19.42 0.97 -6.58
C GLY A 216 19.28 -0.41 -7.22
N SER A 217 18.26 -1.20 -6.85
CA SER A 217 17.92 -2.46 -7.54
C SER A 217 17.54 -2.21 -9.00
N GLU A 218 17.63 -3.25 -9.85
CA GLU A 218 17.39 -3.14 -11.29
C GLU A 218 16.05 -2.50 -11.63
N TRP A 219 14.97 -2.94 -10.97
CA TRP A 219 13.64 -2.37 -11.19
C TRP A 219 13.57 -0.87 -10.83
N ILE A 220 14.33 -0.40 -9.84
CA ILE A 220 14.35 1.01 -9.42
C ILE A 220 15.11 1.85 -10.43
N ARG A 221 16.28 1.37 -10.86
CA ARG A 221 17.06 2.02 -11.93
C ARG A 221 16.20 2.16 -13.19
N TRP A 222 15.45 1.11 -13.51
CA TRP A 222 14.55 1.12 -14.66
C TRP A 222 13.42 2.15 -14.49
N VAL A 223 12.71 2.19 -13.35
CA VAL A 223 11.72 3.25 -13.05
C VAL A 223 12.34 4.65 -13.22
N CYS A 224 13.57 4.85 -12.73
CA CYS A 224 14.27 6.13 -12.86
C CYS A 224 14.56 6.53 -14.32
N THR A 225 14.67 5.57 -15.25
CA THR A 225 14.86 5.92 -16.67
C THR A 225 13.62 6.56 -17.27
N TRP A 226 12.42 6.25 -16.76
CA TRP A 226 11.16 6.90 -17.17
C TRP A 226 11.09 8.35 -16.67
N LEU A 227 11.65 8.61 -15.50
CA LEU A 227 11.64 9.91 -14.83
C LEU A 227 12.67 10.85 -15.48
N SER A 228 12.40 11.34 -16.70
CA SER A 228 13.37 12.20 -17.40
C SER A 228 13.13 13.69 -17.16
N ARG A 229 14.10 14.34 -16.49
CA ARG A 229 14.84 15.54 -16.95
C ARG A 229 15.90 15.99 -15.94
N LEU A 230 15.67 15.81 -14.64
CA LEU A 230 16.59 16.19 -13.57
C LEU A 230 16.54 15.20 -12.40
N VAL A 231 16.60 13.89 -12.71
CA VAL A 231 16.68 12.86 -11.69
C VAL A 231 18.10 12.69 -11.20
N ARG A 232 18.28 12.85 -9.89
CA ARG A 232 19.50 12.44 -9.18
C ARG A 232 19.18 11.19 -8.38
N LEU A 233 19.51 10.03 -8.94
CA LEU A 233 19.48 8.78 -8.20
C LEU A 233 20.66 8.75 -7.24
N ILE A 234 20.37 8.79 -5.94
CA ILE A 234 21.35 8.70 -4.86
C ILE A 234 21.19 7.33 -4.21
N LEU A 235 22.27 6.55 -4.20
CA LEU A 235 22.28 5.30 -3.45
C LEU A 235 22.23 5.63 -1.96
N ASP A 236 21.28 5.05 -1.22
CA ASP A 236 21.22 5.35 0.21
C ASP A 236 22.44 4.80 0.95
N LEU A 237 22.90 5.57 1.94
CA LEU A 237 24.13 5.30 2.66
C LEU A 237 24.08 3.97 3.42
N TYR A 238 22.91 3.55 3.89
CA TYR A 238 22.74 2.29 4.61
C TYR A 238 23.08 1.10 3.71
N HIS A 239 22.54 1.07 2.49
CA HIS A 239 22.81 0.02 1.52
C HIS A 239 24.25 0.06 0.99
N VAL A 240 24.85 1.25 0.82
CA VAL A 240 26.29 1.39 0.52
C VAL A 240 27.12 0.71 1.60
N LYS A 241 26.90 1.08 2.88
CA LYS A 241 27.64 0.52 4.02
C LYS A 241 27.48 -0.99 4.12
N LYS A 242 26.23 -1.48 3.99
CA LYS A 242 25.93 -2.92 3.99
C LYS A 242 26.69 -3.65 2.88
N ARG A 243 26.67 -3.12 1.64
CA ARG A 243 27.36 -3.74 0.51
C ARG A 243 28.89 -3.74 0.67
N ILE A 244 29.46 -2.65 1.16
CA ILE A 244 30.91 -2.58 1.46
C ILE A 244 31.28 -3.66 2.48
N TRP A 245 30.46 -3.84 3.52
CA TRP A 245 30.69 -4.86 4.54
C TRP A 245 30.58 -6.29 3.98
N GLU A 246 29.54 -6.57 3.18
CA GLU A 246 29.35 -7.87 2.52
C GLU A 246 30.53 -8.23 1.61
N VAL A 247 31.01 -7.26 0.81
CA VAL A 247 32.15 -7.45 -0.09
C VAL A 247 33.44 -7.65 0.70
N ALA A 248 33.67 -6.86 1.75
CA ALA A 248 34.83 -7.02 2.62
C ALA A 248 34.82 -8.38 3.33
N ALA A 249 33.65 -8.83 3.82
CA ALA A 249 33.47 -10.14 4.45
C ALA A 249 33.77 -11.29 3.47
N ALA A 250 33.22 -11.21 2.25
CA ALA A 250 33.49 -12.18 1.19
C ALA A 250 34.97 -12.23 0.80
N ALA A 251 35.62 -11.07 0.63
CA ALA A 251 37.05 -10.97 0.30
C ALA A 251 37.95 -11.50 1.43
N CYS A 252 37.52 -11.36 2.70
CA CYS A 252 38.27 -11.84 3.86
C CYS A 252 37.86 -13.25 4.34
N GLY A 253 37.05 -13.99 3.56
CA GLY A 253 36.65 -15.36 3.87
C GLY A 253 35.66 -15.52 5.04
N LYS A 254 35.04 -14.44 5.51
CA LYS A 254 33.98 -14.48 6.54
C LYS A 254 32.62 -14.59 5.85
N ARG A 255 31.93 -15.72 6.03
CA ARG A 255 30.54 -15.85 5.52
C ARG A 255 29.62 -14.88 6.29
N PRO A 256 28.72 -14.15 5.61
CA PRO A 256 27.71 -13.36 6.29
C PRO A 256 26.76 -14.28 7.08
N HIS A 257 26.43 -13.89 8.31
CA HIS A 257 25.41 -14.50 9.16
C HIS A 257 24.02 -13.99 8.77
#